data_AF-A0A9N9FXT2-F1
#
_entry.id   AF-A0A9N9FXT2-F1
#
_cell.length_a   1.000
_cell.length_b   1.000
_cell.length_c   1.000
_cell.angle_alpha   90.00
_cell.angle_beta   90.00
_cell.angle_gamma   90.00
#
_symmetry.space_group_name_H-M   'P 1'
#
loop_
_entity.id
_entity.type
_entity.pdbx_description
1 polymer ?
#
loop_
_entity_poly.entity_id
_entity_poly.type
_entity_poly.pdbx_seq_one_letter_code
_entity_poly.pdbx_strand_id
1 'polypeptide(L)'
;MCNNEEAEQAALPYRWKQTLQDVDVTVPVPKGTRARDLIVTIKKKHLTAGLKNNPPIVEGELCKEVKIEDCTWTLEDQKEIYIHLEKVNAVEWWENVIKTHPPIDTTKIQPENSKLSDLDGETRAMVEKMMFDQRQKQMGKKTSDELQKEEILKKFQAQHPELDFSNAKIS
;
A
#
# COMPACT_ATOMS: atom_id res chain seq x y z
N MET A 1 17.95 -13.04 -10.77
CA MET A 1 16.68 -13.73 -10.52
C MET A 1 15.56 -12.69 -10.42
N CYS A 2 15.17 -12.06 -11.53
CA CYS A 2 14.25 -10.91 -11.51
C CYS A 2 12.90 -11.14 -12.24
N ASN A 3 12.58 -12.35 -12.70
CA ASN A 3 11.51 -12.55 -13.69
C ASN A 3 10.15 -13.04 -13.16
N ASN A 4 9.97 -13.30 -11.86
CA ASN A 4 8.71 -13.90 -11.38
C ASN A 4 7.64 -12.85 -11.04
N GLU A 5 8.03 -11.79 -10.32
CA GLU A 5 7.10 -10.74 -9.85
C GLU A 5 6.47 -9.97 -11.03
N GLU A 6 7.28 -9.55 -12.01
CA GLU A 6 6.78 -8.87 -13.22
C GLU A 6 5.81 -9.75 -14.02
N ALA A 7 6.09 -11.06 -14.11
CA ALA A 7 5.23 -12.00 -14.82
C ALA A 7 3.90 -12.22 -14.08
N GLU A 8 3.93 -12.31 -12.75
CA GLU A 8 2.74 -12.43 -11.90
C GLU A 8 1.86 -11.17 -11.99
N GLN A 9 2.46 -9.98 -11.99
CA GLN A 9 1.73 -8.72 -12.19
C GLN A 9 1.20 -8.59 -13.62
N ALA A 10 1.95 -9.02 -14.64
CA ALA A 10 1.51 -9.01 -16.03
C ALA A 10 0.37 -10.00 -16.32
N ALA A 11 0.21 -11.04 -15.48
CA ALA A 11 -0.90 -11.98 -15.56
C ALA A 11 -2.22 -11.44 -14.99
N LEU A 12 -2.19 -10.31 -14.29
CA LEU A 12 -3.40 -9.67 -13.78
C LEU A 12 -4.26 -9.12 -14.93
N PRO A 13 -5.60 -9.16 -14.81
CA PRO A 13 -6.49 -8.62 -15.83
C PRO A 13 -6.58 -7.09 -15.82
N TYR A 14 -5.71 -6.42 -15.06
CA TYR A 14 -5.59 -4.97 -14.93
C TYR A 14 -4.14 -4.59 -14.67
N ARG A 15 -3.82 -3.31 -14.88
CA ARG A 15 -2.54 -2.72 -14.48
C ARG A 15 -2.77 -1.76 -13.33
N TRP A 16 -1.76 -1.56 -12.49
CA TRP A 16 -1.86 -0.61 -11.42
C TRP A 16 -0.50 0.02 -11.11
N LYS A 17 -0.55 1.21 -10.54
CA LYS A 17 0.59 1.96 -10.02
C LYS A 17 0.14 2.65 -8.72
N GLN A 18 1.07 3.13 -7.93
CA GLN A 18 0.74 3.78 -6.67
C GLN A 18 1.76 4.84 -6.32
N THR A 19 1.31 5.80 -5.53
CA THR A 19 2.15 6.70 -4.74
C THR A 19 2.03 6.32 -3.26
N LEU A 20 2.58 7.12 -2.35
CA LEU A 20 2.29 6.96 -0.92
C LEU A 20 0.82 7.30 -0.60
N GLN A 21 0.19 8.18 -1.36
CA GLN A 21 -1.13 8.75 -1.09
C GLN A 21 -2.25 7.96 -1.77
N ASP A 22 -1.97 7.41 -2.96
CA ASP A 22 -3.01 6.86 -3.82
C ASP A 22 -2.57 5.58 -4.55
N VAL A 23 -3.57 4.92 -5.14
CA VAL A 23 -3.40 3.80 -6.09
C VAL A 23 -4.24 4.07 -7.32
N ASP A 24 -3.62 4.02 -8.50
CA ASP A 24 -4.29 4.11 -9.79
C ASP A 24 -4.38 2.72 -10.42
N VAL A 25 -5.58 2.33 -10.82
CA VAL A 25 -5.89 1.03 -11.45
C VAL A 25 -6.44 1.26 -12.85
N THR A 26 -5.85 0.61 -13.85
CA THR A 26 -6.27 0.64 -15.25
C THR A 26 -6.82 -0.72 -15.67
N VAL A 27 -8.11 -0.77 -15.97
CA VAL A 27 -8.82 -2.00 -16.36
C VAL A 27 -9.16 -1.93 -17.85
N PRO A 28 -8.56 -2.77 -18.72
CA PRO A 28 -8.90 -2.81 -20.13
C PRO A 28 -10.32 -3.34 -20.35
N VAL A 29 -11.06 -2.71 -21.26
CA VAL A 29 -12.40 -3.10 -21.71
C VAL A 29 -12.48 -3.10 -23.24
N PRO A 30 -13.44 -3.80 -23.87
CA PRO A 30 -13.59 -3.79 -25.32
C PRO A 30 -13.74 -2.38 -25.88
N LYS A 31 -13.10 -2.10 -27.03
CA LYS A 31 -13.16 -0.79 -27.68
C LYS A 31 -14.60 -0.42 -28.04
N GLY A 32 -15.01 0.82 -27.75
CA GLY A 32 -16.37 1.31 -27.97
C GLY A 32 -17.29 1.10 -26.78
N THR A 33 -16.77 0.61 -25.65
CA THR A 33 -17.51 0.53 -24.38
C THR A 33 -17.99 1.93 -23.98
N ARG A 34 -19.21 2.03 -23.46
CA ARG A 34 -19.76 3.28 -22.92
C ARG A 34 -19.94 3.17 -21.40
N ALA A 35 -19.92 4.30 -20.71
CA ALA A 35 -20.05 4.33 -19.24
C ALA A 35 -21.31 3.60 -18.72
N ARG A 36 -22.42 3.65 -19.46
CA ARG A 36 -23.67 2.96 -19.11
C ARG A 36 -23.58 1.42 -19.12
N ASP A 37 -22.58 0.89 -19.83
CA ASP A 37 -22.34 -0.54 -19.99
C ASP A 37 -21.35 -1.06 -18.93
N LEU A 38 -20.89 -0.19 -18.03
CA LEU A 38 -19.94 -0.50 -16.96
C LEU A 38 -20.63 -0.68 -15.61
N ILE A 39 -20.02 -1.50 -14.76
CA ILE A 39 -20.27 -1.54 -13.32
C ILE A 39 -18.95 -1.26 -12.61
N VAL A 40 -18.87 -0.12 -11.93
CA VAL A 40 -17.72 0.26 -11.10
C VAL A 40 -18.24 0.63 -9.73
N THR A 41 -17.84 -0.12 -8.71
CA THR A 41 -18.23 0.09 -7.31
C THR A 41 -16.99 0.13 -6.45
N ILE A 42 -16.78 1.27 -5.80
CA ILE A 42 -15.69 1.49 -4.85
C ILE A 42 -16.32 1.57 -3.46
N LYS A 43 -15.89 0.70 -2.56
CA LYS A 43 -16.25 0.71 -1.14
C LYS A 43 -14.98 0.86 -0.32
N LYS A 44 -15.14 1.20 0.96
CA LYS A 44 -14.04 1.45 1.91
C LYS A 44 -12.93 0.41 1.84
N LYS A 45 -13.28 -0.85 1.60
CA LYS A 45 -12.32 -1.97 1.54
C LYS A 45 -12.66 -2.98 0.43
N HIS A 46 -13.34 -2.57 -0.63
CA HIS A 46 -13.74 -3.47 -1.71
C HIS A 46 -13.81 -2.72 -3.03
N LEU A 47 -13.37 -3.37 -4.11
CA LEU A 47 -13.43 -2.84 -5.46
C LEU A 47 -14.12 -3.84 -6.38
N THR A 48 -15.02 -3.35 -7.22
CA THR A 48 -15.61 -4.09 -8.33
C THR A 48 -15.55 -3.22 -9.58
N ALA A 49 -15.01 -3.75 -10.69
CA ALA A 49 -14.94 -3.07 -11.98
C ALA A 49 -15.08 -4.05 -13.14
N GLY A 50 -15.97 -3.75 -14.09
CA GLY A 50 -16.15 -4.56 -15.29
C GLY A 50 -17.35 -4.15 -16.14
N LEU A 51 -17.71 -5.00 -17.10
CA LEU A 51 -18.90 -4.82 -17.94
C LEU A 51 -20.15 -5.28 -17.20
N LYS A 52 -21.25 -4.53 -17.34
CA LYS A 52 -22.55 -4.93 -16.83
C LYS A 52 -22.97 -6.26 -17.45
N ASN A 53 -23.60 -7.12 -16.65
CA ASN A 53 -24.05 -8.47 -17.03
C ASN A 53 -22.92 -9.45 -17.44
N ASN A 54 -21.66 -9.13 -17.13
CA ASN A 54 -20.53 -10.04 -17.28
C ASN A 54 -19.87 -10.23 -15.91
N PRO A 55 -19.06 -11.28 -15.73
CA PRO A 55 -18.16 -11.37 -14.58
C PRO A 55 -17.30 -10.10 -14.48
N PRO A 56 -17.15 -9.49 -13.30
CA PRO A 56 -16.26 -8.36 -13.13
C PRO A 56 -14.82 -8.72 -13.51
N ILE A 57 -14.11 -7.77 -14.12
CA ILE A 57 -12.71 -7.93 -14.50
C ILE A 57 -11.83 -7.83 -13.25
N VAL A 58 -12.23 -6.97 -12.31
CA VAL A 58 -11.62 -6.82 -10.99
C VAL A 58 -12.73 -6.90 -9.95
N GLU A 59 -12.61 -7.81 -9.01
CA GLU A 59 -13.51 -7.90 -7.85
C GLU A 59 -12.77 -8.46 -6.64
N GLY A 60 -12.89 -7.81 -5.49
CA GLY A 60 -12.37 -8.35 -4.24
C GLY A 60 -12.17 -7.33 -3.12
N GLU A 61 -11.75 -7.84 -1.97
CA GLU A 61 -11.35 -7.03 -0.81
C GLU A 61 -10.04 -6.29 -1.14
N LEU A 62 -10.02 -4.97 -0.94
CA LEU A 62 -8.82 -4.16 -1.04
C LEU A 62 -7.85 -4.56 0.09
N CYS A 63 -6.55 -4.48 -0.16
CA CYS A 63 -5.56 -4.82 0.86
C CYS A 63 -5.61 -3.87 2.07
N LYS A 64 -5.97 -2.60 1.85
CA LYS A 64 -6.17 -1.56 2.86
C LYS A 64 -7.40 -0.71 2.55
N GLU A 65 -7.73 0.19 3.47
CA GLU A 65 -8.89 1.06 3.35
C GLU A 65 -8.63 2.28 2.47
N VAL A 66 -9.67 2.71 1.76
CA VAL A 66 -9.66 3.90 0.91
C VAL A 66 -10.68 4.94 1.39
N LYS A 67 -10.38 6.21 1.16
CA LYS A 67 -11.29 7.33 1.41
C LYS A 67 -12.24 7.46 0.23
N ILE A 68 -13.40 6.80 0.32
CA ILE A 68 -14.37 6.66 -0.79
C ILE A 68 -14.72 8.00 -1.44
N GLU A 69 -14.88 9.06 -0.65
CA GLU A 69 -15.26 10.40 -1.11
C GLU A 69 -14.23 11.03 -2.06
N ASP A 70 -12.97 10.61 -1.96
CA ASP A 70 -11.85 11.10 -2.76
C ASP A 70 -11.47 10.11 -3.87
N CYS A 71 -12.11 8.94 -3.92
CA CYS A 71 -11.92 7.97 -5.00
C CYS A 71 -12.73 8.35 -6.23
N THR A 72 -12.16 8.17 -7.41
CA THR A 72 -12.85 8.49 -8.68
C THR A 72 -12.65 7.37 -9.69
N TRP A 73 -13.49 7.35 -10.73
CA TRP A 73 -13.26 6.52 -11.90
C TRP A 73 -13.69 7.25 -13.17
N THR A 74 -13.01 6.96 -14.27
CA THR A 74 -13.31 7.49 -15.59
C THR A 74 -13.21 6.38 -16.63
N LEU A 75 -13.80 6.60 -17.79
CA LEU A 75 -13.65 5.74 -18.96
C LEU A 75 -12.84 6.50 -20.00
N GLU A 76 -11.64 6.03 -20.29
CA GLU A 76 -10.71 6.64 -21.23
C GLU A 76 -10.76 5.93 -22.59
N ASP A 77 -10.79 6.72 -23.67
CA ASP A 77 -10.77 6.26 -25.06
C ASP A 77 -11.84 5.20 -25.42
N GLN A 78 -12.87 5.03 -24.58
CA GLN A 78 -13.86 3.95 -24.69
C GLN A 78 -13.23 2.55 -24.70
N LYS A 79 -12.07 2.38 -24.06
CA LYS A 79 -11.32 1.11 -24.05
C LYS A 79 -10.68 0.78 -22.68
N GLU A 80 -10.58 1.73 -21.76
CA GLU A 80 -9.94 1.51 -20.46
C GLU A 80 -10.71 2.22 -19.35
N ILE A 81 -10.99 1.53 -18.25
CA ILE A 81 -11.50 2.14 -17.02
C ILE A 81 -10.29 2.58 -16.21
N TYR A 82 -10.21 3.86 -15.89
CA TYR A 82 -9.23 4.40 -14.96
C TYR A 82 -9.88 4.58 -13.61
N ILE A 83 -9.29 4.04 -12.55
CA ILE A 83 -9.83 4.09 -11.19
C ILE A 83 -8.75 4.65 -10.27
N HIS A 84 -9.06 5.75 -9.60
CA HIS A 84 -8.21 6.38 -8.61
C HIS A 84 -8.71 6.05 -7.20
N LEU A 85 -7.83 5.50 -6.37
CA LEU A 85 -8.12 5.09 -5.00
C LEU A 85 -7.27 5.90 -4.02
N GLU A 86 -7.91 6.81 -3.30
CA GLU A 86 -7.25 7.58 -2.24
C GLU A 86 -7.07 6.72 -0.98
N LYS A 87 -5.84 6.55 -0.50
CA LYS A 87 -5.56 5.72 0.68
C LYS A 87 -6.01 6.44 1.94
N VAL A 88 -6.59 5.71 2.90
CA VAL A 88 -6.79 6.25 4.26
C VAL A 88 -5.44 6.47 4.96
N ASN A 89 -4.48 5.57 4.71
CA ASN A 89 -3.11 5.66 5.24
C ASN A 89 -2.15 6.14 4.15
N ALA A 90 -1.93 7.46 4.08
CA ALA A 90 -1.13 8.14 3.06
C ALA A 90 0.41 7.98 3.22
N VAL A 91 0.85 7.00 3.99
CA VAL A 91 2.28 6.70 4.18
C VAL A 91 2.62 5.22 3.94
N GLU A 92 1.67 4.40 3.49
CA GLU A 92 1.87 2.96 3.33
C GLU A 92 1.86 2.53 1.85
N TRP A 93 2.92 1.83 1.45
CA TRP A 93 2.96 1.13 0.16
C TRP A 93 2.10 -0.12 0.22
N TRP A 94 1.21 -0.28 -0.77
CA TRP A 94 0.37 -1.45 -0.90
C TRP A 94 1.16 -2.56 -1.59
N GLU A 95 1.09 -3.77 -1.06
CA GLU A 95 1.71 -4.94 -1.71
C GLU A 95 0.86 -5.45 -2.89
N ASN A 96 -0.45 -5.23 -2.88
CA ASN A 96 -1.35 -5.55 -3.99
C ASN A 96 -2.59 -4.63 -3.92
N VAL A 97 -3.37 -4.55 -5.00
CA VAL A 97 -4.67 -3.84 -4.96
C VAL A 97 -5.71 -4.69 -4.26
N ILE A 98 -5.90 -5.91 -4.75
CA ILE A 98 -6.81 -6.91 -4.20
C ILE A 98 -5.99 -7.86 -3.33
N LYS A 99 -6.44 -8.09 -2.10
CA LYS A 99 -5.72 -8.85 -1.07
C LYS A 99 -5.30 -10.26 -1.51
N THR A 100 -6.09 -10.90 -2.37
CA THR A 100 -5.84 -12.27 -2.87
C THR A 100 -4.95 -12.32 -4.10
N HIS A 101 -4.54 -11.17 -4.65
CA HIS A 101 -3.69 -11.11 -5.84
C HIS A 101 -2.21 -11.13 -5.46
N PRO A 102 -1.31 -11.54 -6.37
CA PRO A 102 0.11 -11.60 -6.10
C PRO A 102 0.65 -10.28 -5.54
N PRO A 103 1.38 -10.28 -4.41
CA PRO A 103 1.99 -9.09 -3.87
C PRO A 103 3.23 -8.67 -4.66
N ILE A 104 3.59 -7.40 -4.59
CA ILE A 104 4.86 -6.84 -5.05
C ILE A 104 5.79 -6.62 -3.86
N ASP A 105 7.10 -6.63 -4.12
CA ASP A 105 8.08 -6.28 -3.12
C ASP A 105 8.17 -4.76 -2.97
N THR A 106 7.41 -4.22 -2.02
CA THR A 106 7.38 -2.78 -1.73
C THR A 106 8.72 -2.23 -1.26
N THR A 107 9.70 -3.09 -0.93
CA THR A 107 11.05 -2.67 -0.57
C THR A 107 11.92 -2.23 -1.74
N LYS A 108 11.50 -2.54 -2.96
CA LYS A 108 12.17 -2.11 -4.20
C LYS A 108 11.60 -0.80 -4.74
N ILE A 109 10.48 -0.31 -4.20
CA ILE A 109 9.85 0.92 -4.67
C ILE A 109 10.73 2.10 -4.27
N GLN A 110 11.23 2.84 -5.27
CA GLN A 110 11.93 4.08 -5.01
C GLN A 110 10.89 5.18 -4.73
N PRO A 111 10.92 5.83 -3.56
CA PRO A 111 10.01 6.92 -3.29
C PRO A 111 10.26 8.06 -4.29
N GLU A 112 9.21 8.53 -4.97
CA GLU A 112 9.34 9.55 -6.02
C GLU A 112 9.91 10.88 -5.48
N ASN A 113 9.76 11.15 -4.19
CA ASN A 113 10.28 12.37 -3.57
C ASN A 113 11.74 12.25 -3.15
N SER A 114 12.63 12.53 -4.11
CA SER A 114 13.99 13.04 -3.84
C SER A 114 13.99 14.43 -3.15
N LYS A 115 12.82 14.98 -2.81
CA LYS A 115 12.64 16.24 -2.10
C LYS A 115 11.70 16.07 -0.89
N LEU A 116 12.29 15.62 0.22
CA LEU A 116 11.69 15.64 1.56
C LEU A 116 11.21 17.05 2.00
N SER A 117 11.51 18.11 1.23
CA SER A 117 11.15 19.51 1.52
C SER A 117 9.68 19.83 1.31
N ASP A 118 8.98 19.07 0.47
CA ASP A 118 7.62 19.41 0.01
C ASP A 118 6.54 18.70 0.86
N LEU A 119 6.97 17.85 1.80
CA LEU A 119 6.13 17.19 2.80
C LEU A 119 6.05 18.06 4.06
N ASP A 120 4.87 18.08 4.69
CA ASP A 120 4.73 18.65 6.03
C ASP A 120 5.61 17.89 7.04
N GLY A 121 6.00 18.55 8.12
CA GLY A 121 7.06 18.05 9.02
C GLY A 121 6.73 16.70 9.69
N GLU A 122 5.45 16.41 9.89
CA GLU A 122 4.99 15.16 10.49
C GLU A 122 5.09 14.00 9.49
N THR A 123 4.57 14.20 8.26
CA THR A 123 4.69 13.22 7.17
C THR A 123 6.15 12.94 6.81
N ARG A 124 7.00 13.97 6.81
CA ARG A 124 8.44 13.82 6.57
C ARG A 124 9.10 12.90 7.59
N ALA A 125 8.86 13.14 8.88
CA ALA A 125 9.44 12.32 9.95
C ALA A 125 8.97 10.86 9.86
N MET A 126 7.72 10.64 9.48
CA MET A 126 7.17 9.30 9.29
C MET A 126 7.81 8.57 8.09
N VAL A 127 7.99 9.26 6.97
CA VAL A 127 8.68 8.71 5.79
C VAL A 127 10.15 8.42 6.10
N GLU A 128 10.85 9.33 6.79
CA GLU A 128 12.24 9.10 7.25
C GLU A 128 12.33 7.88 8.18
N LYS A 129 11.39 7.72 9.12
CA LYS A 129 11.28 6.54 9.98
C LYS A 129 11.07 5.26 9.17
N MET A 130 10.15 5.27 8.21
CA MET A 130 9.89 4.09 7.37
C MET A 130 11.09 3.71 6.50
N MET A 131 11.77 4.69 5.88
CA MET A 131 13.00 4.43 5.13
C MET A 131 14.10 3.86 6.02
N PHE A 132 14.21 4.37 7.26
CA PHE A 132 15.15 3.84 8.25
C PHE A 132 14.80 2.39 8.60
N ASP A 133 13.54 2.11 8.94
CA ASP A 133 13.07 0.78 9.35
C ASP A 133 13.26 -0.25 8.24
N GLN A 134 12.98 0.13 7.00
CA GLN A 134 13.18 -0.72 5.83
C GLN A 134 14.66 -1.06 5.62
N ARG A 135 15.57 -0.09 5.75
CA ARG A 135 17.02 -0.33 5.71
C ARG A 135 17.48 -1.22 6.86
N GLN A 136 16.97 -1.00 8.08
CA GLN A 136 17.32 -1.84 9.23
C GLN A 136 16.86 -3.28 9.02
N LYS A 137 15.61 -3.50 8.59
CA LYS A 137 15.07 -4.85 8.31
C LYS A 137 15.88 -5.61 7.26
N GLN A 138 16.27 -4.95 6.16
CA GLN A 138 17.12 -5.59 5.14
C GLN A 138 18.51 -5.97 5.69
N MET A 139 19.04 -5.18 6.62
CA MET A 139 20.30 -5.49 7.31
C MET A 139 20.13 -6.48 8.48
N GLY A 140 18.92 -7.01 8.73
CA GLY A 140 18.63 -7.85 9.89
C GLY A 140 18.77 -7.12 11.23
N LYS A 141 18.66 -5.79 11.21
CA LYS A 141 18.77 -4.90 12.38
C LYS A 141 17.40 -4.46 12.87
N LYS A 142 17.36 -4.01 14.12
CA LYS A 142 16.16 -3.55 14.81
C LYS A 142 15.58 -2.29 14.16
N THR A 143 14.26 -2.27 14.02
CA THR A 143 13.47 -1.11 13.59
C THR A 143 13.47 0.01 14.63
N SER A 144 13.07 1.21 14.24
CA SER A 144 12.90 2.37 15.12
C SER A 144 11.98 2.07 16.29
N ASP A 145 10.89 1.32 16.10
CA ASP A 145 9.98 0.93 17.19
C ASP A 145 10.64 -0.03 18.18
N GLU A 146 11.43 -0.99 17.70
CA GLU A 146 12.18 -1.92 18.55
C GLU A 146 13.29 -1.21 19.32
N LEU A 147 14.01 -0.29 18.67
CA LEU A 147 15.03 0.54 19.32
C LEU A 147 14.41 1.43 20.39
N GLN A 148 13.27 2.06 20.11
CA GLN A 148 12.58 2.90 21.08
C GLN A 148 12.05 2.08 22.28
N LYS A 149 11.49 0.90 22.03
CA LYS A 149 11.09 -0.03 23.11
C LYS A 149 12.29 -0.45 23.97
N GLU A 150 13.43 -0.75 23.36
CA GLU A 150 14.66 -1.12 24.07
C GLU A 150 15.21 0.05 24.90
N GLU A 151 15.17 1.27 24.39
CA GLU A 151 15.57 2.47 25.16
C GLU A 151 14.64 2.71 26.36
N ILE A 152 13.33 2.58 26.17
CA ILE A 152 12.35 2.73 27.25
C ILE A 152 12.61 1.67 28.33
N LEU A 153 12.78 0.41 27.92
CA LEU A 153 13.09 -0.68 28.85
C LEU A 153 14.40 -0.44 29.60
N LYS A 154 15.45 0.02 28.91
CA LYS A 154 16.75 0.32 29.52
C LYS A 154 16.67 1.48 30.51
N LYS A 155 15.91 2.55 30.20
CA LYS A 155 15.65 3.65 31.14
C LYS A 155 14.87 3.17 32.35
N PHE A 156 13.88 2.32 32.15
CA PHE A 156 13.08 1.75 33.23
C PHE A 156 13.94 0.88 34.17
N GLN A 157 14.78 0.01 33.63
CA GLN A 157 15.74 -0.80 34.39
C GLN A 157 16.72 0.05 35.19
N ALA A 158 17.24 1.14 34.61
CA ALA A 158 18.16 2.05 35.29
C ALA A 158 17.51 2.82 36.45
N GLN A 159 16.22 3.12 36.34
CA GLN A 159 15.45 3.83 37.38
C GLN A 159 14.91 2.90 38.47
N HIS A 160 14.80 1.60 38.16
CA HIS A 160 14.32 0.58 39.08
C HIS A 160 15.28 -0.62 39.14
N PRO A 161 16.52 -0.43 39.66
CA PRO A 161 17.54 -1.48 39.72
C PRO A 161 17.16 -2.66 40.62
N GLU A 162 16.12 -2.52 41.45
CA GLU A 162 15.58 -3.57 42.31
C GLU A 162 14.65 -4.56 41.56
N LEU A 163 14.24 -4.24 40.34
CA LEU A 163 13.40 -5.11 39.51
C LEU A 163 14.28 -6.05 38.66
N ASP A 164 14.21 -7.35 38.93
CA ASP A 164 14.89 -8.39 38.16
C ASP A 164 14.04 -8.84 36.96
N PHE A 165 14.52 -8.54 35.74
CA PHE A 165 13.85 -8.91 34.48
C PHE A 165 14.33 -10.24 33.91
N SER A 166 15.19 -10.99 34.61
CA SER A 166 15.74 -12.26 34.13
C SER A 166 14.68 -13.32 33.81
N ASN A 167 13.48 -13.20 34.41
CA ASN A 167 12.34 -14.11 34.21
C ASN A 167 11.16 -13.49 33.43
N ALA A 168 11.30 -12.27 32.91
CA ALA A 168 10.22 -11.61 32.18
C ALA A 168 10.09 -12.17 30.76
N LYS A 169 8.97 -12.82 30.44
CA LYS A 169 8.62 -13.16 29.05
C LYS A 169 8.12 -11.89 28.36
N ILE A 170 8.99 -11.28 27.57
CA ILE A 170 8.61 -10.22 26.63
C ILE A 170 8.18 -10.94 25.35
N SER A 171 6.87 -10.99 25.08
CA SER A 171 6.28 -11.42 23.81
C SER A 171 5.65 -10.24 23.09
#